data_AF-A0A7Y4TIX6-F1
#
_entry.id   AF-A0A7Y4TIX6-F1
#
_cell.length_a   1.000
_cell.length_b   1.000
_cell.length_c   1.000
_cell.angle_alpha   90.00
_cell.angle_beta   90.00
_cell.angle_gamma   90.00
#
_symmetry.space_group_name_H-M   'P 1'
#
loop_
_entity.id
_entity.type
_entity.pdbx_description
1 polymer ?
#
loop_
_entity_poly.entity_id
_entity_poly.type
_entity_poly.pdbx_seq_one_letter_code
_entity_poly.pdbx_strand_id
1 'polypeptide(L)'
;MPDTVSAEAGFARDMQVHHIQGVEMAMLIRDRTDDPAVRGLAYDIATTQSHQAGQLYGWLAEWGLNQLGPEAPMTWMMRMPGAEGAPHEMAMSMNALMPGMATEAQMQELAEASGVAAERLFLQLMIAHHQGALDMAEAVLDRSQHESTRTFATAVLTSQQSEIDLMNEMLAARQP
;
A
#
# COMPACT_ATOMS: atom_id res chain seq x y z
N MET A 1 22.30 -1.10 10.54
CA MET A 1 21.44 -2.25 10.18
C MET A 1 20.06 -1.99 10.75
N PRO A 2 18.99 -2.25 9.99
CA PRO A 2 17.62 -2.22 10.52
C PRO A 2 17.47 -3.11 11.76
N ASP A 3 16.57 -2.74 12.65
CA ASP A 3 16.24 -3.49 13.85
C ASP A 3 14.72 -3.67 13.97
N THR A 4 14.25 -4.33 15.03
CA THR A 4 12.83 -4.71 15.17
C THR A 4 11.88 -3.51 15.10
N VAL A 5 12.29 -2.34 15.57
CA VAL A 5 11.45 -1.14 15.63
C VAL A 5 11.90 -0.06 14.65
N SER A 6 12.93 -0.29 13.85
CA SER A 6 13.42 0.73 12.91
C SER A 6 12.38 1.09 11.84
N ALA A 7 12.53 2.28 11.24
CA ALA A 7 11.63 2.75 10.19
C ALA A 7 11.58 1.81 8.99
N GLU A 8 12.72 1.21 8.64
CA GLU A 8 12.82 0.24 7.55
C GLU A 8 12.02 -1.03 7.84
N ALA A 9 12.10 -1.57 9.06
CA ALA A 9 11.38 -2.77 9.44
C ALA A 9 9.87 -2.49 9.55
N GLY A 10 9.48 -1.35 10.14
CA GLY A 10 8.08 -0.93 10.18
C GLY A 10 7.48 -0.74 8.80
N PHE A 11 8.16 0.04 7.93
CA PHE A 11 7.75 0.25 6.55
C PHE A 11 7.63 -1.06 5.78
N ALA A 12 8.61 -1.97 5.90
CA ALA A 12 8.56 -3.25 5.21
C ALA A 12 7.37 -4.11 5.64
N ARG A 13 7.04 -4.17 6.94
CA ARG A 13 5.87 -4.93 7.42
C ARG A 13 4.56 -4.33 6.94
N ASP A 14 4.43 -3.02 7.08
CA ASP A 14 3.18 -2.34 6.79
C ASP A 14 2.92 -2.28 5.29
N MET A 15 3.93 -1.93 4.48
CA MET A 15 3.79 -1.87 3.03
C MET A 15 3.56 -3.24 2.39
N GLN A 16 4.02 -4.34 3.00
CA GLN A 16 3.61 -5.70 2.58
C GLN A 16 2.11 -5.88 2.69
N VAL A 17 1.53 -5.61 3.87
CA VAL A 17 0.10 -5.77 4.10
C VAL A 17 -0.70 -4.85 3.17
N HIS A 18 -0.21 -3.63 2.96
CA HIS A 18 -0.82 -2.66 2.04
C HIS A 18 -0.84 -3.19 0.61
N HIS A 19 0.30 -3.62 0.08
CA HIS A 19 0.38 -4.19 -1.26
C HIS A 19 -0.46 -5.45 -1.46
N ILE A 20 -0.58 -6.32 -0.44
CA ILE A 20 -1.42 -7.52 -0.56
C ILE A 20 -2.90 -7.14 -0.74
N GLN A 21 -3.41 -6.08 -0.11
CA GLN A 21 -4.77 -5.60 -0.37
C GLN A 21 -4.92 -5.04 -1.79
N GLY A 22 -3.92 -4.31 -2.29
CA GLY A 22 -3.91 -3.84 -3.68
C GLY A 22 -3.97 -4.99 -4.69
N VAL A 23 -3.21 -6.07 -4.45
CA VAL A 23 -3.29 -7.30 -5.25
C VAL A 23 -4.68 -7.92 -5.20
N GLU A 24 -5.30 -7.99 -4.02
CA GLU A 24 -6.66 -8.52 -3.85
C GLU A 24 -7.70 -7.71 -4.65
N MET A 25 -7.69 -6.38 -4.52
CA MET A 25 -8.58 -5.50 -5.30
C MET A 25 -8.38 -5.69 -6.81
N ALA A 26 -7.13 -5.82 -7.26
CA ALA A 26 -6.80 -6.04 -8.65
C ALA A 26 -7.31 -7.41 -9.17
N MET A 27 -7.19 -8.47 -8.37
CA MET A 27 -7.75 -9.77 -8.73
C MET A 27 -9.28 -9.75 -8.78
N LEU A 28 -9.94 -9.05 -7.84
CA LEU A 28 -11.39 -8.91 -7.82
C LEU A 28 -11.89 -8.20 -9.10
N ILE A 29 -11.36 -7.02 -9.43
CA ILE A 29 -11.85 -6.30 -10.62
C ILE A 29 -11.63 -7.09 -11.91
N ARG A 30 -10.52 -7.83 -12.01
CA ARG A 30 -10.22 -8.68 -13.16
C ARG A 30 -11.34 -9.69 -13.43
N ASP A 31 -12.03 -10.17 -12.40
CA ASP A 31 -13.11 -11.15 -12.53
C ASP A 31 -14.51 -10.48 -12.54
N ARG A 32 -14.57 -9.14 -12.52
CA ARG A 32 -15.80 -8.33 -12.52
C ARG A 32 -15.99 -7.44 -13.74
N THR A 33 -15.02 -7.39 -14.65
CA THR A 33 -15.15 -6.69 -15.93
C THR A 33 -14.50 -7.43 -17.10
N ASP A 34 -15.06 -7.19 -18.29
CA ASP A 34 -14.52 -7.59 -19.59
C ASP A 34 -13.71 -6.45 -20.26
N ASP A 35 -13.65 -5.26 -19.66
CA ASP A 35 -12.91 -4.13 -20.21
C ASP A 35 -11.40 -4.43 -20.28
N PRO A 36 -10.78 -4.46 -21.47
CA PRO A 36 -9.40 -4.88 -21.61
C PRO A 36 -8.41 -3.90 -20.97
N ALA A 37 -8.74 -2.60 -20.88
CA ALA A 37 -7.85 -1.61 -20.28
C ALA A 37 -7.80 -1.76 -18.75
N VAL A 38 -8.96 -1.95 -18.10
CA VAL A 38 -9.03 -2.20 -16.65
C VAL A 38 -8.38 -3.54 -16.30
N ARG A 39 -8.62 -4.59 -17.10
CA ARG A 39 -7.97 -5.89 -16.90
C ARG A 39 -6.45 -5.82 -17.04
N GLY A 40 -5.95 -5.02 -17.99
CA GLY A 40 -4.52 -4.77 -18.19
C GLY A 40 -3.91 -4.09 -16.97
N LEU A 41 -4.48 -2.95 -16.55
CA LEU A 41 -4.06 -2.24 -15.36
C LEU A 41 -4.05 -3.13 -14.11
N ALA A 42 -5.13 -3.89 -13.89
CA ALA A 42 -5.23 -4.79 -12.75
C ALA A 42 -4.14 -5.87 -12.76
N TYR A 43 -3.81 -6.43 -13.93
CA TYR A 43 -2.71 -7.39 -14.05
C TYR A 43 -1.35 -6.77 -13.69
N ASP A 44 -1.09 -5.55 -14.18
CA ASP A 44 0.17 -4.84 -13.93
C ASP A 44 0.34 -4.50 -12.45
N ILE A 45 -0.72 -3.99 -11.80
CA ILE A 45 -0.75 -3.72 -10.35
C ILE A 45 -0.52 -5.01 -9.56
N ALA A 46 -1.29 -6.07 -9.86
CA ALA A 46 -1.20 -7.33 -9.13
C ALA A 46 0.21 -7.93 -9.21
N THR A 47 0.85 -7.87 -10.38
CA THR A 47 2.20 -8.40 -10.57
C THR A 47 3.24 -7.56 -9.84
N THR A 48 3.17 -6.23 -10.00
CA THR A 48 4.14 -5.30 -9.42
C THR A 48 4.08 -5.32 -7.90
N GLN A 49 2.89 -5.18 -7.32
CA GLN A 49 2.71 -5.16 -5.88
C GLN A 49 2.99 -6.52 -5.23
N SER A 50 2.69 -7.65 -5.90
CA SER A 50 3.09 -8.98 -5.41
C SER A 50 4.61 -9.12 -5.34
N HIS A 51 5.33 -8.67 -6.37
CA HIS A 51 6.79 -8.70 -6.38
C HIS A 51 7.37 -7.80 -5.28
N GLN A 52 6.84 -6.58 -5.13
CA GLN A 52 7.27 -5.63 -4.10
C GLN A 52 7.01 -6.16 -2.68
N ALA A 53 5.85 -6.76 -2.41
CA ALA A 53 5.56 -7.42 -1.13
C ALA A 53 6.57 -8.55 -0.85
N GLY A 54 6.88 -9.38 -1.84
CA GLY A 54 7.91 -10.43 -1.71
C GLY A 54 9.31 -9.90 -1.42
N GLN A 55 9.69 -8.76 -2.02
CA GLN A 55 10.96 -8.10 -1.75
C GLN A 55 11.05 -7.62 -0.30
N LEU A 56 10.01 -6.96 0.20
CA LEU A 56 9.93 -6.46 1.57
C LEU A 56 9.94 -7.62 2.60
N TYR A 57 9.25 -8.72 2.30
CA TYR A 57 9.32 -9.96 3.08
C TYR A 57 10.77 -10.46 3.18
N GLY A 58 11.45 -10.51 2.03
CA GLY A 58 12.84 -10.95 1.89
C GLY A 58 13.81 -10.12 2.73
N TRP A 59 13.62 -8.79 2.77
CA TRP A 59 14.43 -7.91 3.62
C TRP A 59 14.29 -8.22 5.10
N LEU A 60 13.07 -8.41 5.61
CA LEU A 60 12.87 -8.77 7.01
C LEU A 60 13.55 -10.10 7.33
N ALA A 61 13.47 -11.08 6.43
CA ALA A 61 14.18 -12.35 6.60
C ALA A 61 15.71 -12.17 6.58
N GLU A 62 16.25 -11.37 5.66
CA GLU A 62 17.68 -11.06 5.55
C GLU A 62 18.21 -10.33 6.81
N TRP A 63 17.44 -9.41 7.37
CA TRP A 63 17.77 -8.71 8.61
C TRP A 63 17.55 -9.55 9.87
N GLY A 64 17.04 -10.79 9.74
CA GLY A 64 16.74 -11.67 10.86
C GLY A 64 15.56 -11.20 11.73
N LEU A 65 14.63 -10.45 11.13
CA LEU A 65 13.47 -9.86 11.81
C LEU A 65 12.19 -10.65 11.53
N ASN A 66 11.29 -10.66 12.52
CA ASN A 66 9.96 -11.25 12.34
C ASN A 66 9.13 -10.44 11.34
N GLN A 67 8.30 -11.15 10.56
CA GLN A 67 7.33 -10.56 9.63
C GLN A 67 6.22 -9.80 10.36
N LEU A 68 5.91 -10.22 11.58
CA LEU A 68 5.04 -9.48 12.50
C LEU A 68 5.90 -8.65 13.46
N GLY A 69 5.57 -7.38 13.57
CA GLY A 69 6.20 -6.46 14.51
C GLY A 69 5.52 -6.54 15.88
N PRO A 70 6.22 -6.12 16.96
CA PRO A 70 5.62 -6.03 18.28
C PRO A 70 4.74 -4.78 18.47
N GLU A 71 4.75 -3.86 17.51
CA GLU A 71 4.04 -2.58 17.56
C GLU A 71 2.86 -2.57 16.59
N ALA A 72 1.87 -1.73 16.87
CA ALA A 72 0.77 -1.48 15.94
C ALA A 72 1.30 -0.93 14.61
N PRO A 73 0.61 -1.18 13.49
CA PRO A 73 0.96 -0.60 12.19
C PRO A 73 1.13 0.92 12.29
N MET A 74 2.01 1.46 11.44
CA MET A 74 2.31 2.88 11.29
C MET A 74 3.00 3.55 12.50
N THR A 75 3.24 2.83 13.60
CA THR A 75 3.96 3.37 14.78
C THR A 75 5.33 3.94 14.39
N TRP A 76 6.02 3.31 13.44
CA TRP A 76 7.32 3.75 12.92
C TRP A 76 7.27 5.13 12.24
N MET A 77 6.14 5.56 11.69
CA MET A 77 5.99 6.89 11.10
C MET A 77 5.92 8.00 12.15
N MET A 78 5.43 7.71 13.36
CA MET A 78 5.24 8.72 14.40
C MET A 78 6.46 8.87 15.31
N ARG A 79 7.46 8.00 15.19
CA ARG A 79 8.64 8.03 16.06
C ARG A 79 9.50 9.25 15.75
N MET A 80 9.60 10.17 16.71
CA MET A 80 10.49 11.32 16.66
C MET A 80 11.91 10.91 17.10
N PRO A 81 12.98 11.42 16.45
CA PRO A 81 14.34 11.20 16.91
C PRO A 81 14.52 11.72 18.34
N GLY A 82 14.92 10.85 19.28
CA GLY A 82 15.18 11.21 20.68
C GLY A 82 13.95 11.25 21.60
N ALA A 83 12.75 10.89 21.11
CA ALA A 83 11.58 10.69 21.97
C ALA A 83 11.50 9.22 22.39
N GLU A 84 11.79 8.93 23.67
CA GLU A 84 11.50 7.63 24.24
C GLU A 84 10.00 7.52 24.54
N GLY A 85 9.34 6.54 23.93
CA GLY A 85 7.90 6.30 24.05
C GLY A 85 7.08 7.07 23.02
N ALA A 86 6.82 6.46 21.86
CA ALA A 86 5.70 6.89 21.03
C ALA A 86 4.41 6.66 21.85
N PRO A 87 3.43 7.59 21.82
CA PRO A 87 2.20 7.42 22.58
C PRO A 87 1.41 6.25 21.98
N HIS A 88 1.57 5.08 22.59
CA HIS A 88 0.85 3.84 22.28
C HIS A 88 -0.67 4.08 22.24
N GLU A 89 -1.17 5.08 22.98
CA GLU A 89 -2.57 5.50 23.01
C GLU A 89 -3.08 6.17 21.71
N MET A 90 -2.24 6.88 20.96
CA MET A 90 -2.67 7.54 19.71
C MET A 90 -2.81 6.53 18.56
N ALA A 91 -1.91 5.54 18.51
CA ALA A 91 -1.97 4.43 17.55
C ALA A 91 -3.11 3.46 17.85
N MET A 92 -3.45 3.24 19.13
CA MET A 92 -4.60 2.41 19.53
C MET A 92 -5.96 3.12 19.36
N SER A 93 -6.00 4.45 19.52
CA SER A 93 -7.20 5.26 19.24
C SER A 93 -7.55 5.26 17.74
N MET A 94 -6.51 5.25 16.91
CA MET A 94 -6.60 5.03 15.49
C MET A 94 -6.67 3.52 15.24
N ASN A 95 -7.84 2.91 15.46
CA ASN A 95 -8.25 1.66 14.80
C ASN A 95 -8.31 1.83 13.25
N ALA A 96 -7.47 2.72 12.72
CA ALA A 96 -7.38 3.20 11.38
C ALA A 96 -6.51 2.21 10.63
N LEU A 97 -7.12 1.64 9.60
CA LEU A 97 -6.39 1.00 8.52
C LEU A 97 -5.21 1.90 8.10
N MET A 98 -4.14 1.29 7.59
CA MET A 98 -3.04 2.06 7.00
C MET A 98 -3.58 3.05 5.95
N PRO A 99 -2.91 4.20 5.72
CA PRO A 99 -3.40 5.22 4.80
C PRO A 99 -3.86 4.62 3.46
N GLY A 100 -5.04 5.04 3.00
CA GLY A 100 -5.57 4.63 1.69
C GLY A 100 -6.16 3.22 1.60
N MET A 101 -5.98 2.36 2.60
CA MET A 101 -6.55 1.01 2.60
C MET A 101 -8.08 1.04 2.47
N ALA A 102 -8.62 0.17 1.62
CA ALA A 102 -10.04 -0.10 1.53
C ALA A 102 -10.54 -0.79 2.81
N THR A 103 -11.72 -0.39 3.28
CA THR A 103 -12.42 -1.07 4.39
C THR A 103 -12.98 -2.41 3.94
N GLU A 104 -13.29 -3.29 4.88
CA GLU A 104 -13.97 -4.57 4.60
C GLU A 104 -15.29 -4.36 3.83
N ALA A 105 -16.06 -3.33 4.19
CA ALA A 105 -17.29 -2.98 3.49
C ALA A 105 -17.05 -2.56 2.03
N GLN A 106 -16.00 -1.78 1.76
CA GLN A 106 -15.62 -1.39 0.39
C GLN A 106 -15.10 -2.57 -0.42
N MET A 107 -14.32 -3.48 0.20
CA MET A 107 -13.88 -4.72 -0.45
C MET A 107 -15.07 -5.60 -0.82
N GLN A 108 -16.06 -5.70 0.07
CA GLN A 108 -17.29 -6.42 -0.22
C GLN A 108 -18.12 -5.75 -1.32
N GLU A 109 -18.25 -4.42 -1.30
CA GLU A 109 -18.93 -3.67 -2.36
C GLU A 109 -18.26 -3.90 -3.73
N LEU A 110 -16.92 -3.88 -3.78
CA LEU A 110 -16.17 -4.19 -4.99
C LEU A 110 -16.39 -5.64 -5.46
N ALA A 111 -16.43 -6.59 -4.53
CA ALA A 111 -16.67 -7.99 -4.84
C ALA A 111 -18.08 -8.26 -5.39
N GLU A 112 -19.06 -7.44 -5.03
CA GLU A 112 -20.46 -7.56 -5.47
C GLU A 112 -20.77 -6.73 -6.74
N ALA A 113 -20.00 -5.67 -7.01
CA ALA A 113 -20.13 -4.84 -8.19
C ALA A 113 -19.75 -5.60 -9.48
N SER A 114 -20.25 -5.14 -10.64
CA SER A 114 -19.86 -5.66 -11.96
C SER A 114 -19.88 -4.59 -13.05
N GLY A 115 -19.16 -4.85 -14.15
CA GLY A 115 -19.07 -3.95 -15.30
C GLY A 115 -18.56 -2.55 -14.92
N VAL A 116 -19.10 -1.52 -15.58
CA VAL A 116 -18.67 -0.12 -15.38
C VAL A 116 -18.77 0.35 -13.92
N ALA A 117 -19.74 -0.15 -13.15
CA ALA A 117 -19.85 0.18 -11.73
C ALA A 117 -18.66 -0.36 -10.92
N ALA A 118 -18.26 -1.62 -11.16
CA ALA A 118 -17.07 -2.21 -10.54
C ALA A 118 -15.80 -1.49 -10.97
N GLU A 119 -15.68 -1.15 -12.26
CA GLU A 119 -14.51 -0.44 -12.78
C GLU A 119 -14.32 0.91 -12.11
N ARG A 120 -15.38 1.70 -11.96
CA ARG A 120 -15.33 2.99 -11.28
C ARG A 120 -14.97 2.84 -9.80
N LEU A 121 -15.58 1.88 -9.11
CA LEU A 121 -15.29 1.63 -7.70
C LEU A 121 -13.84 1.19 -7.50
N PHE A 122 -13.35 0.25 -8.31
CA PHE A 122 -11.95 -0.19 -8.30
C PHE A 122 -10.99 0.99 -8.49
N LEU A 123 -11.20 1.81 -9.53
CA LEU A 123 -10.32 2.94 -9.81
C LEU A 123 -10.30 3.94 -8.63
N GLN A 124 -11.46 4.24 -8.04
CA GLN A 124 -11.54 5.15 -6.88
C GLN A 124 -10.80 4.60 -5.66
N LEU A 125 -11.02 3.31 -5.33
CA LEU A 125 -10.35 2.66 -4.20
C LEU A 125 -8.85 2.57 -4.43
N MET A 126 -8.42 2.17 -5.63
CA MET A 126 -7.00 2.01 -5.96
C MET A 126 -6.26 3.36 -6.02
N ILE A 127 -6.90 4.45 -6.46
CA ILE A 127 -6.33 5.80 -6.36
C ILE A 127 -6.08 6.17 -4.88
N ALA A 128 -7.06 5.98 -4.01
CA ALA A 128 -6.91 6.27 -2.58
C ALA A 128 -5.83 5.40 -1.94
N HIS A 129 -5.80 4.11 -2.29
CA HIS A 129 -4.80 3.15 -1.87
C HIS A 129 -3.39 3.60 -2.27
N HIS A 130 -3.19 3.95 -3.55
CA HIS A 130 -1.90 4.42 -4.03
C HIS A 130 -1.45 5.71 -3.37
N GLN A 131 -2.36 6.65 -3.11
CA GLN A 131 -2.02 7.87 -2.37
C GLN A 131 -1.50 7.55 -0.97
N GLY A 132 -2.10 6.58 -0.29
CA GLY A 132 -1.61 6.09 1.00
C GLY A 132 -0.22 5.44 0.92
N ALA A 133 0.07 4.72 -0.17
CA ALA A 133 1.41 4.17 -0.40
C ALA A 133 2.46 5.27 -0.64
N LEU A 134 2.09 6.38 -1.31
CA LEU A 134 2.96 7.56 -1.46
C LEU A 134 3.28 8.16 -0.09
N ASP A 135 2.28 8.39 0.76
CA ASP A 135 2.46 8.95 2.11
C ASP A 135 3.43 8.09 2.96
N MET A 136 3.31 6.76 2.86
CA MET A 136 4.20 5.82 3.54
C MET A 136 5.63 5.87 2.97
N ALA A 137 5.78 5.94 1.65
CA ALA A 137 7.08 6.01 0.99
C ALA A 137 7.81 7.32 1.31
N GLU A 138 7.12 8.46 1.34
CA GLU A 138 7.70 9.73 1.79
C GLU A 138 8.16 9.65 3.24
N ALA A 139 7.32 9.10 4.12
CA ALA A 139 7.64 9.01 5.54
C ALA A 139 8.89 8.17 5.81
N VAL A 140 9.12 7.07 5.08
CA VAL A 140 10.35 6.27 5.24
C VAL A 140 11.57 6.97 4.66
N LEU A 141 11.42 7.75 3.57
CA LEU A 141 12.51 8.55 3.00
C LEU A 141 13.00 9.65 3.95
N ASP A 142 12.12 10.21 4.77
CA ASP A 142 12.48 11.19 5.79
C ASP A 142 13.19 10.56 7.00
N ARG A 143 12.99 9.27 7.24
CA ARG A 143 13.42 8.58 8.47
C ARG A 143 14.58 7.61 8.27
N SER A 144 14.83 7.18 7.04
CA SER A 144 15.81 6.16 6.72
C SER A 144 16.95 6.67 5.85
N GLN A 145 18.17 6.27 6.20
CA GLN A 145 19.37 6.39 5.35
C GLN A 145 19.78 5.04 4.73
N HIS A 146 18.97 3.99 4.91
CA HIS A 146 19.26 2.67 4.37
C HIS A 146 19.04 2.64 2.86
N GLU A 147 20.12 2.44 2.10
CA GLU A 147 20.14 2.61 0.64
C GLU A 147 19.02 1.84 -0.07
N SER A 148 18.91 0.53 0.17
CA SER A 148 17.90 -0.31 -0.49
C SER A 148 16.47 0.15 -0.18
N THR A 149 16.21 0.60 1.04
CA THR A 149 14.89 1.11 1.46
C THR A 149 14.56 2.41 0.73
N ARG A 150 15.52 3.33 0.63
CA ARG A 150 15.34 4.60 -0.10
C ARG A 150 15.13 4.39 -1.59
N THR A 151 15.89 3.48 -2.19
CA THR A 151 15.74 3.12 -3.61
C THR A 151 14.35 2.56 -3.89
N PHE A 152 13.88 1.64 -3.06
CA PHE A 152 12.53 1.08 -3.19
C PHE A 152 11.45 2.14 -3.00
N ALA A 153 11.50 2.94 -1.94
CA ALA A 153 10.51 3.97 -1.67
C ALA A 153 10.44 5.00 -2.82
N THR A 154 11.58 5.38 -3.39
CA THR A 154 11.62 6.27 -4.56
C THR A 154 10.98 5.64 -5.81
N ALA A 155 11.19 4.34 -6.01
CA ALA A 155 10.56 3.60 -7.11
C ALA A 155 9.03 3.50 -6.91
N VAL A 156 8.57 3.28 -5.68
CA VAL A 156 7.14 3.32 -5.32
C VAL A 156 6.55 4.70 -5.62
N LEU A 157 7.19 5.79 -5.19
CA LEU A 157 6.72 7.16 -5.49
C LEU A 157 6.53 7.39 -6.99
N THR A 158 7.50 6.98 -7.79
CA THR A 158 7.48 7.22 -9.24
C THR A 158 6.41 6.38 -9.94
N SER A 159 6.36 5.08 -9.63
CA SER A 159 5.43 4.15 -10.28
C SER A 159 3.98 4.41 -9.87
N GLN A 160 3.71 4.52 -8.57
CA GLN A 160 2.35 4.69 -8.06
C GLN A 160 1.76 6.06 -8.45
N GLN A 161 2.57 7.12 -8.54
CA GLN A 161 2.09 8.41 -9.08
C GLN A 161 1.66 8.29 -10.55
N SER A 162 2.45 7.60 -11.38
CA SER A 162 2.10 7.39 -12.78
C SER A 162 0.82 6.56 -12.93
N GLU A 163 0.62 5.57 -12.06
CA GLU A 163 -0.61 4.77 -12.03
C GLU A 163 -1.82 5.58 -11.54
N ILE A 164 -1.66 6.47 -10.56
CA ILE A 164 -2.72 7.41 -10.14
C ILE A 164 -3.18 8.27 -11.32
N ASP A 165 -2.24 8.84 -12.08
CA ASP A 165 -2.56 9.69 -13.23
C ASP A 165 -3.36 8.91 -14.28
N LEU A 166 -2.91 7.70 -14.63
CA LEU A 166 -3.63 6.80 -15.54
C LEU A 166 -5.02 6.44 -15.02
N MET A 167 -5.15 6.09 -13.74
CA MET A 167 -6.44 5.73 -13.15
C MET A 167 -7.43 6.89 -13.15
N ASN A 168 -6.96 8.12 -12.93
CA ASN A 168 -7.80 9.32 -13.03
C ASN A 168 -8.32 9.53 -14.45
N GLU A 169 -7.48 9.36 -15.47
CA GLU A 169 -7.90 9.42 -16.87
C GLU A 169 -8.95 8.34 -17.19
N MET A 170 -8.70 7.10 -16.76
CA MET A 170 -9.60 5.98 -16.96
C MET A 170 -10.94 6.18 -16.25
N LEU A 171 -10.94 6.78 -15.05
CA LEU A 171 -12.14 7.08 -14.27
C LEU A 171 -12.96 8.20 -14.92
N ALA A 172 -12.30 9.24 -15.43
CA ALA A 172 -12.95 10.33 -16.15
C ALA A 172 -13.63 9.87 -17.45
N ALA A 173 -13.03 8.89 -18.14
CA ALA A 173 -13.59 8.31 -19.36
C ALA A 173 -14.83 7.43 -19.13
N ARG A 174 -15.13 7.04 -17.88
CA ARG A 174 -16.22 6.14 -17.51
C ARG A 174 -17.35 6.91 -16.84
N GLN A 175 -18.22 7.55 -17.60
CA GLN A 175 -19.36 8.29 -17.05
C GLN A 175 -20.27 7.37 -16.20
N PRO A 176 -20.89 7.89 -15.12
CA PRO A 176 -21.86 7.14 -14.32
C PRO A 176 -23.11 6.73 -15.12
#